data_AF-A0A954D4Y6-F1
#
_entry.id   AF-A0A954D4Y6-F1
#
_cell.length_a   1.000
_cell.length_b   1.000
_cell.length_c   1.000
_cell.angle_alpha   90.00
_cell.angle_beta   90.00
_cell.angle_gamma   90.00
#
_symmetry.space_group_name_H-M   'P 1'
#
loop_
_entity.id
_entity.type
_entity.pdbx_description
1 polymer ?
#
loop_
_entity_poly.entity_id
_entity_poly.type
_entity_poly.pdbx_seq_one_letter_code
_entity_poly.pdbx_strand_id
1 'polypeptide(L)'
;MAFDGTELERVAELPLWAQVLIAARMARRAALATPNTVSEKTRTLFLAGCEAIELCAVTGQWRNSEKRTMRRAEEQSMPAQAYAASCVFHHAAAATHAASDSLDFSAAETACVNSVCNALVSACEIEGTNPLQIRILVAADLDLLRFACQENRISRYDPLGSAVLGRLPPAGAP
;
A
#
# COMPACT_ATOMS: atom_id res chain seq x y z
N MET A 1 16.07 -6.70 12.03
CA MET A 1 15.01 -5.78 12.51
C MET A 1 14.42 -5.10 11.29
N ALA A 2 13.11 -5.26 11.04
CA ALA A 2 12.46 -4.83 9.79
C ALA A 2 12.22 -3.32 9.72
N PHE A 3 11.60 -2.73 10.74
CA PHE A 3 11.43 -1.29 10.96
C PHE A 3 11.63 -1.01 12.46
N ASP A 4 12.12 0.17 12.80
CA ASP A 4 12.09 0.64 14.19
C ASP A 4 10.80 1.40 14.52
N GLY A 5 10.52 1.63 15.81
CA GLY A 5 9.30 2.31 16.25
C GLY A 5 9.16 3.72 15.68
N THR A 6 10.27 4.42 15.48
CA THR A 6 10.27 5.81 14.98
C THR A 6 9.92 5.89 13.49
N GLU A 7 10.30 4.89 12.69
CA GLU A 7 9.91 4.81 11.28
C GLU A 7 8.40 4.57 11.12
N LEU A 8 7.80 3.74 11.97
CA LEU A 8 6.36 3.46 11.93
C LEU A 8 5.54 4.64 12.48
N GLU A 9 6.05 5.38 13.47
CA GLU A 9 5.43 6.62 13.93
C GLU A 9 5.31 7.66 12.81
N ARG A 10 6.34 7.80 11.97
CA ARG A 10 6.30 8.70 10.79
C ARG A 10 5.21 8.33 9.78
N VAL A 11 4.85 7.05 9.66
CA VAL A 11 3.71 6.62 8.83
C VAL A 11 2.42 7.16 9.43
N ALA A 12 2.24 7.03 10.74
CA ALA A 12 1.04 7.47 11.44
C ALA A 12 0.80 8.99 11.36
N GLU A 13 1.82 9.80 11.06
CA GLU A 13 1.71 11.26 10.87
C GLU A 13 1.10 11.65 9.51
N LEU A 14 1.13 10.78 8.50
CA LEU A 14 0.58 11.08 7.18
C LEU A 14 -0.95 11.09 7.17
N PRO A 15 -1.61 11.81 6.23
CA PRO A 15 -3.03 11.57 5.92
C PRO A 15 -3.32 10.09 5.67
N LEU A 16 -4.50 9.63 6.06
CA LEU A 16 -4.84 8.21 6.09
C LEU A 16 -4.71 7.57 4.70
N TRP A 17 -5.23 8.26 3.67
CA TRP A 17 -5.11 7.81 2.29
C TRP A 17 -3.66 7.83 1.77
N ALA A 18 -2.77 8.66 2.33
CA ALA A 18 -1.34 8.63 2.00
C ALA A 18 -0.67 7.40 2.62
N GLN A 19 -1.07 6.98 3.83
CA GLN A 19 -0.60 5.73 4.43
C GLN A 19 -1.03 4.52 3.59
N VAL A 20 -2.29 4.48 3.17
CA VAL A 20 -2.82 3.47 2.24
C VAL A 20 -2.00 3.43 0.95
N LEU A 21 -1.68 4.60 0.38
CA LEU A 21 -0.90 4.67 -0.85
C LEU A 21 0.52 4.09 -0.68
N ILE A 22 1.17 4.28 0.47
CA ILE A 22 2.46 3.62 0.75
C ILE A 22 2.31 2.10 0.73
N ALA A 23 1.32 1.55 1.43
CA ALA A 23 1.08 0.12 1.46
C ALA A 23 0.78 -0.44 0.06
N ALA A 24 -0.03 0.27 -0.73
CA ALA A 24 -0.36 -0.11 -2.10
C ALA A 24 0.89 -0.14 -3.01
N ARG A 25 1.74 0.88 -2.89
CA ARG A 25 3.00 0.97 -3.63
C ARG A 25 3.98 -0.14 -3.21
N MET A 26 4.00 -0.54 -1.93
CA MET A 26 4.77 -1.69 -1.49
C MET A 26 4.18 -3.01 -2.00
N ALA A 27 2.86 -3.17 -1.99
CA ALA A 27 2.20 -4.33 -2.57
C ALA A 27 2.49 -4.47 -4.07
N ARG A 28 2.52 -3.35 -4.81
CA ARG A 28 2.90 -3.34 -6.24
C ARG A 28 4.34 -3.81 -6.44
N ARG A 29 5.29 -3.27 -5.68
CA ARG A 29 6.71 -3.70 -5.73
C ARG A 29 6.86 -5.17 -5.37
N ALA A 30 6.11 -5.64 -4.36
CA ALA A 30 6.09 -7.04 -3.96
C ALA A 30 5.55 -7.95 -5.07
N ALA A 31 4.46 -7.55 -5.74
CA ALA A 31 3.89 -8.28 -6.86
C ALA A 31 4.87 -8.37 -8.04
N LEU A 32 5.61 -7.28 -8.33
CA LEU A 32 6.65 -7.28 -9.38
C LEU A 32 7.87 -8.14 -9.02
N ALA A 33 8.22 -8.21 -7.73
CA ALA A 33 9.33 -9.04 -7.24
C ALA A 33 8.97 -10.53 -7.10
N THR A 34 7.72 -10.93 -7.39
CA THR A 34 7.31 -12.34 -7.28
C THR A 34 8.11 -13.24 -8.22
N PRO A 35 8.54 -14.44 -7.76
CA PRO A 35 9.28 -15.38 -8.59
C PRO A 35 8.56 -15.75 -9.88
N ASN A 36 9.32 -16.08 -10.94
CA ASN A 36 8.78 -16.47 -12.25
C ASN A 36 7.89 -17.73 -12.25
N THR A 37 7.88 -18.47 -11.14
CA THR A 37 6.97 -19.60 -10.89
C THR A 37 5.53 -19.15 -10.63
N VAL A 38 5.30 -17.88 -10.27
CA VAL A 38 3.98 -17.27 -10.21
C VAL A 38 3.49 -17.00 -11.63
N SER A 39 2.28 -17.46 -11.96
CA SER A 39 1.73 -17.27 -13.29
C SER A 39 1.55 -15.79 -13.62
N GLU A 40 1.78 -15.42 -14.88
CA GLU A 40 1.62 -14.02 -15.34
C GLU A 40 0.18 -13.52 -15.12
N LYS A 41 -0.80 -14.42 -15.25
CA LYS A 41 -2.21 -14.12 -14.95
C LYS A 41 -2.41 -13.73 -13.49
N THR A 42 -1.80 -14.47 -12.55
CA THR A 42 -1.86 -14.17 -11.12
C THR A 42 -1.18 -12.83 -10.83
N ARG A 43 0.03 -12.62 -11.36
CA ARG A 43 0.76 -11.35 -11.20
C ARG A 43 -0.03 -10.15 -11.71
N THR A 44 -0.58 -10.25 -12.92
CA THR A 44 -1.42 -9.21 -13.52
C THR A 44 -2.63 -8.89 -12.65
N LEU A 45 -3.27 -9.89 -12.05
CA LEU A 45 -4.43 -9.70 -11.19
C LEU A 45 -4.07 -8.97 -9.89
N PHE A 46 -2.94 -9.32 -9.26
CA PHE A 46 -2.44 -8.61 -8.08
C PHE A 46 -2.05 -7.16 -8.40
N LEU A 47 -1.40 -6.92 -9.53
CA LEU A 47 -1.06 -5.56 -9.99
C LEU A 47 -2.33 -4.72 -10.24
N ALA A 48 -3.37 -5.30 -10.83
CA ALA A 48 -4.66 -4.64 -11.01
C ALA A 48 -5.36 -4.36 -9.67
N GLY A 49 -5.20 -5.25 -8.68
CA GLY A 49 -5.64 -5.01 -7.31
C GLY A 49 -4.91 -3.83 -6.66
N CYS A 50 -3.59 -3.74 -6.83
CA CYS A 50 -2.79 -2.62 -6.33
C CYS A 50 -3.23 -1.30 -6.98
N GLU A 51 -3.47 -1.30 -8.29
CA GLU A 51 -4.00 -0.14 -9.01
C GLU A 51 -5.38 0.29 -8.49
N ALA A 52 -6.26 -0.68 -8.20
CA ALA A 52 -7.57 -0.39 -7.60
C ALA A 52 -7.44 0.29 -6.22
N ILE A 53 -6.48 -0.15 -5.39
CA ILE A 53 -6.18 0.50 -4.10
C ILE A 53 -5.63 1.92 -4.31
N GLU A 54 -4.67 2.09 -5.22
CA GLU A 54 -4.07 3.40 -5.53
C GLU A 54 -5.15 4.40 -6.00
N LEU A 55 -6.06 3.96 -6.88
CA LEU A 55 -7.20 4.75 -7.32
C LEU A 55 -8.17 5.07 -6.18
N CYS A 56 -8.39 4.14 -5.26
CA CYS A 56 -9.19 4.37 -4.06
C CYS A 56 -8.54 5.46 -3.17
N ALA A 57 -7.23 5.42 -2.95
CA ALA A 57 -6.51 6.44 -2.18
C ALA A 57 -6.59 7.84 -2.82
N VAL A 58 -6.57 7.91 -4.15
CA VAL A 58 -6.70 9.17 -4.89
C VAL A 58 -8.12 9.74 -4.80
N THR A 59 -9.14 8.88 -4.81
CA THR A 59 -10.55 9.30 -4.90
C THR A 59 -11.29 9.29 -3.56
N GLY A 60 -10.71 8.65 -2.53
CA GLY A 60 -11.30 8.48 -1.20
C GLY A 60 -12.43 7.47 -1.13
N GLN A 61 -12.72 6.75 -2.21
CA GLN A 61 -13.85 5.83 -2.26
C GLN A 61 -13.64 4.70 -3.26
N TRP A 62 -14.17 3.55 -2.90
CA TRP A 62 -14.24 2.39 -3.77
C TRP A 62 -15.38 2.50 -4.78
N ARG A 63 -15.09 2.42 -6.09
CA ARG A 63 -16.15 2.17 -7.09
C ARG A 63 -16.33 0.67 -7.34
N ASN A 64 -17.47 0.31 -7.93
CA ASN A 64 -17.88 -1.10 -8.10
C ASN A 64 -16.91 -1.91 -8.99
N SER A 65 -16.22 -1.26 -9.92
CA SER A 65 -15.15 -1.88 -10.71
C SER A 65 -13.97 -2.28 -9.83
N GLU A 66 -13.48 -1.35 -9.01
CA GLU A 66 -12.32 -1.48 -8.15
C GLU A 66 -12.58 -2.53 -7.06
N LYS A 67 -13.76 -2.51 -6.42
CA LYS A 67 -14.17 -3.56 -5.46
C LYS A 67 -14.12 -4.96 -6.07
N ARG A 68 -14.61 -5.11 -7.32
CA ARG A 68 -14.60 -6.40 -8.02
C ARG A 68 -13.19 -6.85 -8.37
N THR A 69 -12.33 -5.94 -8.83
CA THR A 69 -10.93 -6.24 -9.13
C THR A 69 -10.16 -6.65 -7.87
N MET A 70 -10.32 -5.86 -6.80
CA MET A 70 -9.71 -6.12 -5.50
C MET A 70 -10.11 -7.52 -4.98
N ARG A 71 -11.42 -7.80 -4.93
CA ARG A 71 -11.94 -9.09 -4.46
C ARG A 71 -11.38 -10.28 -5.26
N ARG A 72 -11.29 -10.15 -6.59
CA ARG A 72 -10.69 -11.19 -7.43
C ARG A 72 -9.21 -11.42 -7.09
N ALA A 73 -8.47 -10.36 -6.80
CA ALA A 73 -7.07 -10.47 -6.39
C ALA A 73 -6.92 -11.14 -5.00
N GLU A 74 -7.80 -10.85 -4.05
CA GLU A 74 -7.81 -11.52 -2.73
C GLU A 74 -8.19 -13.01 -2.82
N GLU A 75 -9.15 -13.36 -3.67
CA GLU A 75 -9.56 -14.75 -3.90
C GLU A 75 -8.46 -15.59 -4.58
N GLN A 76 -7.43 -14.94 -5.13
CA GLN A 76 -6.33 -15.60 -5.81
C GLN A 76 -5.25 -16.03 -4.83
N SER A 77 -5.08 -17.34 -4.65
CA SER A 77 -3.96 -17.87 -3.86
C SER A 77 -2.63 -17.67 -4.58
N MET A 78 -1.62 -17.25 -3.82
CA MET A 78 -0.21 -17.27 -4.22
C MET A 78 0.48 -18.55 -3.73
N PRO A 79 1.50 -19.07 -4.44
CA PRO A 79 2.32 -20.15 -3.93
C PRO A 79 3.11 -19.72 -2.69
N ALA A 80 3.61 -20.70 -1.92
CA ALA A 80 4.33 -20.45 -0.66
C ALA A 80 5.52 -19.48 -0.84
N GLN A 81 6.29 -19.59 -1.92
CA GLN A 81 7.41 -18.68 -2.20
C GLN A 81 7.01 -17.22 -2.45
N ALA A 82 5.72 -16.93 -2.66
CA ALA A 82 5.19 -15.57 -2.84
C ALA A 82 4.25 -15.17 -1.69
N TYR A 83 4.27 -15.92 -0.58
CA TYR A 83 3.39 -15.68 0.57
C TYR A 83 3.56 -14.27 1.15
N ALA A 84 4.80 -13.80 1.34
CA ALA A 84 5.06 -12.45 1.82
C ALA A 84 4.41 -11.38 0.93
N ALA A 85 4.50 -11.51 -0.40
CA ALA A 85 3.85 -10.58 -1.33
C ALA A 85 2.31 -10.61 -1.19
N SER A 86 1.72 -11.78 -0.96
CA SER A 86 0.30 -11.92 -0.66
C SER A 86 -0.08 -11.24 0.67
N CYS A 87 0.77 -11.33 1.70
CA CYS A 87 0.56 -10.65 2.99
C CYS A 87 0.61 -9.13 2.84
N VAL A 88 1.59 -8.60 2.10
CA VAL A 88 1.67 -7.15 1.83
C VAL A 88 0.39 -6.67 1.14
N PHE A 89 -0.07 -7.38 0.11
CA PHE A 89 -1.30 -7.05 -0.60
C PHE A 89 -2.54 -7.10 0.32
N HIS A 90 -2.68 -8.18 1.10
CA HIS A 90 -3.79 -8.32 2.04
C HIS A 90 -3.85 -7.16 3.05
N HIS A 91 -2.70 -6.79 3.63
CA HIS A 91 -2.63 -5.69 4.56
C HIS A 91 -2.89 -4.32 3.90
N ALA A 92 -2.47 -4.13 2.65
CA ALA A 92 -2.84 -2.93 1.88
C ALA A 92 -4.35 -2.86 1.63
N ALA A 93 -5.00 -3.97 1.27
CA ALA A 93 -6.45 -4.03 1.09
C ALA A 93 -7.19 -3.74 2.41
N ALA A 94 -6.76 -4.36 3.51
CA ALA A 94 -7.32 -4.13 4.84
C ALA A 94 -7.18 -2.66 5.29
N ALA A 95 -6.01 -2.04 5.06
CA ALA A 95 -5.80 -0.62 5.32
C ALA A 95 -6.77 0.26 4.52
N THR A 96 -7.01 -0.10 3.25
CA THR A 96 -7.91 0.65 2.37
C THR A 96 -9.37 0.55 2.80
N HIS A 97 -9.81 -0.63 3.24
CA HIS A 97 -11.13 -0.81 3.85
C HIS A 97 -11.26 0.00 5.14
N ALA A 98 -10.28 -0.09 6.03
CA ALA A 98 -10.28 0.66 7.28
C ALA A 98 -10.27 2.18 7.07
N ALA A 99 -9.54 2.67 6.07
CA ALA A 99 -9.53 4.09 5.71
C ALA A 99 -10.87 4.57 5.14
N SER A 100 -11.56 3.72 4.38
CA SER A 100 -12.91 4.02 3.88
C SER A 100 -13.94 4.16 5.00
N ASP A 101 -13.74 3.43 6.11
CA ASP A 101 -14.66 3.38 7.25
C ASP A 101 -14.25 4.34 8.40
N SER A 102 -13.14 5.08 8.25
CA SER A 102 -12.56 5.88 9.34
C SER A 102 -13.31 7.16 9.67
N LEU A 103 -14.10 7.68 8.73
CA LEU A 103 -14.92 8.88 8.96
C LEU A 103 -15.96 8.66 10.06
N ASP A 104 -16.34 7.40 10.30
CA ASP A 104 -17.39 7.03 11.24
C ASP A 104 -16.81 6.60 12.61
N PHE A 105 -15.55 6.14 12.68
CA PHE A 105 -14.98 5.52 13.90
C PHE A 105 -13.45 5.67 14.04
N SER A 106 -12.98 6.09 15.22
CA SER A 106 -11.53 6.15 15.56
C SER A 106 -10.84 4.78 15.57
N ALA A 107 -11.58 3.70 15.83
CA ALA A 107 -11.05 2.34 15.77
C ALA A 107 -10.62 1.95 14.34
N ALA A 108 -11.33 2.43 13.32
CA ALA A 108 -11.01 2.16 11.92
C ALA A 108 -9.72 2.89 11.48
N GLU A 109 -9.47 4.10 12.01
CA GLU A 109 -8.17 4.76 11.82
C GLU A 109 -7.01 3.94 12.40
N THR A 110 -7.15 3.42 13.62
CA THR A 110 -6.12 2.59 14.26
C THR A 110 -5.91 1.29 13.48
N ALA A 111 -6.99 0.67 12.99
CA ALA A 111 -6.91 -0.52 12.15
C ALA A 111 -6.19 -0.24 10.82
N CYS A 112 -6.40 0.94 10.23
CA CYS A 112 -5.69 1.37 9.03
C CYS A 112 -4.18 1.48 9.30
N VAL A 113 -3.77 2.22 10.33
CA VAL A 113 -2.35 2.40 10.69
C VAL A 113 -1.69 1.04 10.92
N ASN A 114 -2.30 0.17 11.73
CA ASN A 114 -1.76 -1.16 12.02
C ASN A 114 -1.63 -2.02 10.75
N SER A 115 -2.62 -1.95 9.85
CA SER A 115 -2.57 -2.68 8.59
C SER A 115 -1.46 -2.17 7.68
N VAL A 116 -1.27 -0.84 7.59
CA VAL A 116 -0.14 -0.28 6.83
C VAL A 116 1.19 -0.73 7.42
N CYS A 117 1.37 -0.65 8.74
CA CYS A 117 2.59 -1.11 9.40
C CYS A 117 2.86 -2.60 9.15
N ASN A 118 1.83 -3.45 9.20
CA ASN A 118 1.96 -4.87 8.91
C ASN A 118 2.32 -5.11 7.43
N ALA A 119 1.76 -4.33 6.49
CA ALA A 119 2.15 -4.41 5.08
C ALA A 119 3.65 -4.09 4.90
N LEU A 120 4.15 -3.07 5.59
CA LEU A 120 5.57 -2.70 5.55
C LEU A 120 6.47 -3.79 6.15
N VAL A 121 6.09 -4.36 7.29
CA VAL A 121 6.83 -5.46 7.93
C VAL A 121 6.86 -6.68 7.03
N SER A 122 5.73 -7.09 6.44
CA SER A 122 5.68 -8.21 5.48
C SER A 122 6.51 -7.94 4.23
N ALA A 123 6.68 -6.68 3.81
CA ALA A 123 7.52 -6.35 2.67
C ALA A 123 9.00 -6.66 2.92
N CYS A 124 9.45 -6.59 4.17
CA CYS A 124 10.82 -6.99 4.55
C CYS A 124 11.03 -8.51 4.55
N GLU A 125 9.97 -9.31 4.40
CA GLU A 125 10.02 -10.77 4.34
C GLU A 125 9.97 -11.31 2.91
N ILE A 126 9.90 -10.44 1.90
CA ILE A 126 9.89 -10.83 0.49
C ILE A 126 11.23 -11.47 0.13
N GLU A 127 11.17 -12.72 -0.35
CA GLU A 127 12.33 -13.46 -0.81
C GLU A 127 13.06 -12.70 -1.92
N GLY A 128 14.39 -12.62 -1.83
CA GLY A 128 15.22 -11.93 -2.81
C GLY A 128 15.30 -10.40 -2.65
N THR A 129 14.64 -9.82 -1.64
CA THR A 129 14.80 -8.38 -1.32
C THR A 129 15.63 -8.17 -0.07
N ASN A 130 16.42 -7.09 -0.03
CA ASN A 130 17.15 -6.70 1.17
C ASN A 130 16.25 -5.78 2.04
N PRO A 131 16.02 -6.08 3.33
CA PRO A 131 15.23 -5.21 4.21
C PRO A 131 15.67 -3.75 4.23
N LEU A 132 16.98 -3.47 4.10
CA LEU A 132 17.49 -2.10 4.01
C LEU A 132 16.99 -1.39 2.74
N GLN A 133 16.89 -2.09 1.60
CA GLN A 133 16.33 -1.53 0.36
C GLN A 133 14.85 -1.18 0.54
N ILE A 134 14.09 -2.04 1.21
CA ILE A 134 12.67 -1.78 1.52
C ILE A 134 12.54 -0.53 2.39
N ARG A 135 13.34 -0.41 3.45
CA ARG A 135 13.35 0.79 4.33
C ARG A 135 13.69 2.07 3.57
N ILE A 136 14.69 2.03 2.67
CA ILE A 136 15.06 3.18 1.83
C ILE A 136 13.89 3.59 0.92
N LEU A 137 13.21 2.62 0.30
CA LEU A 137 12.06 2.88 -0.57
C LEU A 137 10.88 3.46 0.21
N VAL A 138 10.60 2.95 1.42
CA VAL A 138 9.56 3.47 2.31
C VAL A 138 9.90 4.89 2.78
N ALA A 139 11.15 5.14 3.20
CA ALA A 139 11.59 6.47 3.63
C ALA A 139 11.46 7.50 2.50
N ALA A 140 11.82 7.14 1.28
CA ALA A 140 11.67 8.00 0.10
C ALA A 140 10.18 8.29 -0.20
N ASP A 141 9.32 7.26 -0.19
CA ASP A 141 7.87 7.43 -0.39
C ASP A 141 7.26 8.31 0.72
N LEU A 142 7.66 8.12 1.98
CA LEU A 142 7.23 8.92 3.13
C LEU A 142 7.55 10.41 2.96
N ASP A 143 8.79 10.74 2.61
CA ASP A 143 9.22 12.14 2.46
C ASP A 143 8.51 12.83 1.29
N LEU A 144 8.36 12.13 0.16
CA LEU A 144 7.64 12.65 -1.01
C LEU A 144 6.15 12.85 -0.72
N LEU A 145 5.50 11.88 -0.06
CA LEU A 145 4.09 11.98 0.29
C LEU A 145 3.82 13.08 1.30
N ARG A 146 4.67 13.20 2.32
CA ARG A 146 4.57 14.29 3.30
C ARG A 146 4.65 15.64 2.61
N PHE A 147 5.65 15.84 1.75
CA PHE A 147 5.81 17.08 0.98
C PHE A 147 4.60 17.34 0.08
N ALA A 148 4.17 16.36 -0.70
CA ALA A 148 3.04 16.51 -1.63
C ALA A 148 1.71 16.79 -0.90
N CYS A 149 1.45 16.12 0.22
CA CYS A 149 0.25 16.34 1.03
C CYS A 149 0.25 17.74 1.66
N GLN A 150 1.40 18.21 2.16
CA GLN A 150 1.53 19.56 2.71
C GLN A 150 1.32 20.65 1.65
N GLU A 151 1.93 20.49 0.48
CA GLU A 151 1.78 21.42 -0.64
C GLU A 151 0.31 21.54 -1.09
N ASN A 152 -0.42 20.42 -1.11
CA ASN A 152 -1.82 20.35 -1.53
C ASN A 152 -2.82 20.53 -0.37
N ARG A 153 -2.33 20.79 0.86
CA ARG A 153 -3.16 20.96 2.07
C ARG A 153 -4.13 19.80 2.33
N ILE A 154 -3.67 18.58 2.12
CA ILE A 154 -4.45 17.36 2.37
C ILE A 154 -4.59 17.14 3.88
N SER A 155 -5.81 17.11 4.39
CA SER A 155 -6.11 16.83 5.80
C SER A 155 -6.12 15.33 6.09
N ARG A 156 -6.28 14.95 7.37
CA ARG A 156 -6.19 13.55 7.84
C ARG A 156 -7.02 12.56 7.01
N TYR A 157 -8.26 12.91 6.67
CA TYR A 157 -9.20 12.01 5.99
C TYR A 157 -9.45 12.38 4.52
N ASP A 158 -8.82 13.45 4.04
CA ASP A 158 -9.03 13.92 2.68
C ASP A 158 -8.43 12.92 1.68
N PRO A 159 -9.13 12.63 0.58
CA PRO A 159 -8.52 11.90 -0.53
C PRO A 159 -7.33 12.67 -1.11
N LEU A 160 -6.37 11.95 -1.67
CA LEU A 160 -5.11 12.57 -2.11
C LEU A 160 -5.26 13.47 -3.34
N GLY A 161 -6.19 13.14 -4.23
CA GLY A 161 -6.29 13.78 -5.54
C GLY A 161 -5.12 13.41 -6.48
N SER A 162 -5.28 13.71 -7.76
CA SER A 162 -4.29 13.34 -8.79
C SER A 162 -2.96 14.11 -8.69
N ALA A 163 -3.00 15.32 -8.11
CA ALA A 163 -1.81 16.17 -7.96
C ALA A 163 -0.75 15.54 -7.05
N VAL A 164 -1.17 14.85 -5.98
CA VAL A 164 -0.25 14.13 -5.08
C VAL A 164 0.39 12.93 -5.79
N LEU A 165 -0.41 12.14 -6.53
CA LEU A 165 0.11 10.97 -7.25
C LEU A 165 1.16 11.37 -8.30
N GLY A 166 0.95 12.50 -8.99
CA GLY A 166 1.89 13.03 -9.99
C GLY A 166 3.27 13.44 -9.43
N ARG A 167 3.43 13.54 -8.10
CA ARG A 167 4.71 13.84 -7.44
C ARG A 167 5.53 12.60 -7.10
N LEU A 168 4.95 11.40 -7.22
CA LEU A 168 5.61 10.16 -6.82
C LEU A 168 6.27 9.49 -8.03
N PRO A 169 7.47 8.89 -7.86
CA PRO A 169 8.03 8.04 -8.89
C PRO A 169 7.12 6.81 -9.11
N PRO A 170 7.17 6.18 -10.29
CA PRO A 170 6.50 4.91 -10.52
C PRO A 170 6.85 3.88 -9.43
N ALA A 171 5.85 3.14 -8.93
CA ALA A 171 6.06 2.09 -7.93
C ALA A 171 6.56 0.76 -8.54
N GLY A 172 7.37 0.86 -9.60
CA GLY A 172 8.12 -0.22 -10.21
C GLY A 172 9.38 0.40 -10.82
N ALA A 173 10.54 -0.11 -10.45
CA ALA A 173 11.75 0.13 -11.24
C ALA A 173 11.85 -0.98 -12.29
N PRO A 174 12.39 -0.72 -13.49
CA PRO A 174 12.79 -1.77 -14.42
C PRO A 174 13.79 -2.74 -13.79
#